data_AF-A0A973V418-F1
#
_entry.id   AF-A0A973V418-F1
#
_cell.length_a   1.000
_cell.length_b   1.000
_cell.length_c   1.000
_cell.angle_alpha   90.00
_cell.angle_beta   90.00
_cell.angle_gamma   90.00
#
_symmetry.space_group_name_H-M   'P 1'
#
loop_
_entity.id
_entity.type
_entity.pdbx_description
1 polymer ?
#
loop_
_entity_poly.entity_id
_entity_poly.type
_entity_poly.pdbx_seq_one_letter_code
_entity_poly.pdbx_strand_id
1 'polypeptide(L)' 'DFDEWAADALARGDVDTLAAYASKAPGMPYAHPTVDHYIPLFVTLGAATQADVPVETMIDGYFIGLSKRSFQVR' A
#
# COMPACT_ATOMS: atom_id res chain seq x y z
N ASP A 1 0.33 -5.34 -11.10
CA ASP A 1 0.13 -6.46 -10.13
C ASP A 1 0.22 -6.02 -8.66
N PHE A 2 1.39 -5.99 -8.01
CA PHE A 2 1.47 -5.67 -6.56
C PHE A 2 0.92 -4.27 -6.24
N ASP A 3 1.33 -3.26 -7.00
CA ASP A 3 0.89 -1.88 -6.80
C ASP A 3 -0.62 -1.72 -6.96
N GLU A 4 -1.21 -2.36 -7.98
CA GLU A 4 -2.65 -2.34 -8.21
C GLU A 4 -3.41 -3.07 -7.11
N TRP A 5 -2.88 -4.21 -6.63
CA TRP A 5 -3.43 -4.92 -5.49
C TRP A 5 -3.43 -4.05 -4.22
N ALA A 6 -2.34 -3.32 -3.97
CA ALA A 6 -2.26 -2.38 -2.86
C ALA A 6 -3.21 -1.19 -3.05
N ALA A 7 -3.32 -0.67 -4.27
CA ALA A 7 -4.23 0.43 -4.62
C ALA A 7 -5.69 0.07 -4.33
N ASP A 8 -6.10 -1.12 -4.74
CA ASP A 8 -7.45 -1.65 -4.55
C ASP A 8 -7.77 -1.85 -3.05
N ALA A 9 -6.83 -2.40 -2.27
CA ALA A 9 -7.00 -2.52 -0.83
C ALA A 9 -7.07 -1.16 -0.12
N LEU A 10 -6.21 -0.20 -0.51
CA LEU A 10 -6.26 1.19 -0.03
C LEU A 10 -7.59 1.88 -0.36
N ALA A 11 -8.13 1.67 -1.55
CA ALA A 11 -9.43 2.21 -1.98
C ALA A 11 -10.62 1.62 -1.21
N ARG A 12 -10.44 0.47 -0.56
CA ARG A 12 -11.45 -0.14 0.32
C ARG A 12 -11.23 0.14 1.82
N GLY A 13 -10.10 0.74 2.21
CA GLY A 13 -9.70 0.82 3.62
C GLY A 13 -9.34 -0.55 4.22
N ASP A 14 -8.95 -1.51 3.39
CA ASP A 14 -8.76 -2.91 3.76
C ASP A 14 -7.34 -3.15 4.32
N VAL A 15 -7.11 -2.67 5.54
CA VAL A 15 -5.82 -2.74 6.25
C VAL A 15 -5.39 -4.19 6.47
N ASP A 16 -6.32 -5.10 6.71
CA ASP A 16 -6.04 -6.52 6.92
C ASP A 16 -5.47 -7.17 5.66
N THR A 17 -6.01 -6.85 4.49
CA THR A 17 -5.45 -7.30 3.21
C THR A 17 -4.04 -6.75 3.02
N LEU A 18 -3.84 -5.45 3.24
CA LEU A 18 -2.52 -4.81 3.14
C LEU A 18 -1.50 -5.45 4.09
N ALA A 19 -1.88 -5.75 5.34
CA ALA A 19 -1.03 -6.39 6.34
C ALA A 19 -0.65 -7.83 5.95
N ALA A 20 -1.50 -8.52 5.21
CA ALA A 20 -1.28 -9.87 4.71
C ALA A 20 -0.46 -9.93 3.40
N TYR A 21 0.23 -8.85 3.01
CA TYR A 21 0.95 -8.77 1.72
C TYR A 21 1.91 -9.95 1.47
N ALA A 22 2.60 -10.42 2.50
CA ALA A 22 3.60 -11.48 2.35
C ALA A 22 3.03 -12.81 1.85
N SER A 23 1.76 -13.09 2.14
CA SER A 23 1.08 -14.33 1.74
C SER A 23 0.01 -14.14 0.66
N LYS A 24 -0.55 -12.93 0.53
CA LYS A 24 -1.67 -12.66 -0.38
C LYS A 24 -1.31 -11.79 -1.59
N ALA A 25 -0.27 -10.97 -1.50
CA ALA A 25 0.03 -10.03 -2.59
C ALA A 25 0.74 -10.73 -3.76
N PRO A 26 0.38 -10.39 -5.02
CA PRO A 26 1.06 -10.92 -6.19
C PRO A 26 2.48 -10.37 -6.31
N GLY A 27 3.39 -11.15 -6.90
CA GLY A 27 4.75 -10.69 -7.20
C GLY A 27 5.73 -10.72 -6.01
N MET A 28 5.35 -11.27 -4.86
CA MET A 28 6.30 -11.58 -3.78
C MET A 28 7.22 -12.76 -4.19
N PRO A 29 8.51 -12.74 -3.77
CA PRO A 29 9.18 -11.71 -2.98
C PRO A 29 9.77 -10.56 -3.81
N TYR A 30 9.56 -10.51 -5.13
CA TYR A 30 10.22 -9.54 -6.02
C TYR A 30 9.77 -8.09 -5.79
N ALA A 31 8.48 -7.87 -5.53
CA ALA A 31 7.94 -6.54 -5.26
C ALA A 31 8.54 -5.91 -3.98
N HIS A 32 8.70 -6.74 -2.94
CA HIS A 32 9.33 -6.36 -1.68
C HIS A 32 10.20 -7.50 -1.14
N PRO A 33 11.50 -7.52 -1.49
CA PRO A 33 12.44 -8.55 -0.99
C PRO A 33 12.63 -8.47 0.53
N THR A 34 12.52 -7.27 1.09
CA THR A 34 12.45 -6.98 2.51
C THR A 34 11.24 -6.10 2.81
N VAL A 35 10.90 -5.98 4.08
CA VAL A 35 9.70 -5.25 4.52
C VAL A 35 9.89 -3.72 4.46
N ASP A 36 11.12 -3.23 4.43
CA ASP A 36 11.50 -1.85 4.78
C ASP A 36 10.77 -0.76 3.99
N HIS A 37 10.55 -1.00 2.68
CA HIS A 37 9.90 -0.01 1.80
C HIS A 37 8.37 -0.08 1.83
N TYR A 38 7.80 -1.11 2.45
CA TYR A 38 6.35 -1.30 2.54
C TYR A 38 5.80 -0.84 3.89
N ILE A 39 6.52 -1.13 4.98
CA ILE A 39 6.07 -0.82 6.36
C ILE A 39 5.70 0.65 6.60
N PRO A 40 6.36 1.67 6.01
CA PRO A 40 5.98 3.07 6.20
C PRO A 40 4.51 3.38 5.85
N LEU A 41 3.90 2.61 4.95
CA LEU A 41 2.48 2.72 4.63
C LEU A 41 1.59 2.60 5.89
N PHE A 42 1.90 1.67 6.80
CA PHE A 42 1.12 1.45 8.02
C PHE A 42 1.33 2.54 9.06
N VAL A 43 2.48 3.24 9.02
CA VAL A 43 2.71 4.41 9.87
C VAL A 43 1.76 5.54 9.47
N THR A 44 1.61 5.79 8.17
CA THR A 44 0.66 6.78 7.66
C THR A 44 -0.79 6.40 7.99
N LEU A 45 -1.20 5.16 7.76
CA LEU A 45 -2.54 4.70 8.11
C LEU A 45 -2.81 4.76 9.62
N GLY A 46 -1.84 4.38 10.46
CA GLY A 46 -1.98 4.44 11.92
C GLY A 46 -2.02 5.87 12.49
N ALA A 47 -1.55 6.86 11.73
CA ALA A 47 -1.64 8.27 12.08
C ALA A 47 -2.95 8.93 11.60
N ALA A 48 -3.75 8.23 10.79
CA ALA A 48 -5.04 8.72 10.33
C ALA A 48 -6.05 8.82 11.49
N THR A 49 -7.00 9.72 11.36
CA THR A 49 -8.17 9.84 12.26
C THR A 49 -8.97 8.53 12.29
N GLN A 50 -9.04 7.82 11.17
CA GLN A 50 -9.58 6.46 11.05
C GLN A 50 -8.70 5.65 10.10
N ALA A 51 -8.17 4.52 10.57
CA ALA A 51 -7.18 3.75 9.82
C ALA A 51 -7.79 2.81 8.76
N ASP A 52 -9.06 2.44 8.91
CA ASP A 52 -9.79 1.41 8.16
C ASP A 52 -10.85 1.99 7.22
N VAL A 53 -10.62 3.21 6.72
CA VAL A 53 -11.47 3.87 5.72
C VAL A 53 -10.73 4.03 4.39
N PRO A 54 -11.46 4.09 3.25
CA PRO A 54 -10.86 4.39 1.96
C PRO A 54 -9.99 5.65 1.98
N VAL A 55 -8.81 5.55 1.35
CA VAL A 55 -7.89 6.67 1.17
C VAL A 55 -7.88 7.18 -0.27
N GLU A 56 -7.49 8.43 -0.46
CA GLU A 56 -7.36 9.04 -1.78
C GLU A 56 -5.91 8.90 -2.27
N THR A 57 -5.71 8.23 -3.41
CA THR A 57 -4.41 8.23 -4.09
C THR A 57 -4.23 9.56 -4.83
N MET A 58 -3.20 10.32 -4.48
CA MET A 58 -2.89 11.62 -5.08
C MET A 58 -1.87 11.51 -6.21
N ILE A 59 -0.98 10.53 -6.13
CA ILE A 59 0.09 10.28 -7.11
C ILE A 59 0.13 8.78 -7.34
N ASP A 60 0.21 8.37 -8.60
CA ASP A 60 0.45 6.99 -9.02
C ASP A 60 1.51 6.93 -10.13
N GLY A 61 1.74 5.74 -10.67
CA GLY A 61 2.70 5.48 -11.72
C GLY A 61 4.05 5.02 -11.21
N TYR A 62 4.99 4.91 -12.16
CA TYR A 62 6.29 4.27 -11.95
C TYR A 62 7.42 5.15 -12.46
N PHE A 63 8.55 5.11 -11.76
CA PHE A 63 9.79 5.71 -12.23
C PHE A 63 10.94 4.72 -12.01
N ILE A 64 11.64 4.39 -13.10
CA ILE A 64 12.71 3.37 -13.12
C ILE A 64 12.23 2.06 -12.45
N GLY A 65 11.02 1.61 -12.80
CA GLY A 65 10.44 0.37 -12.29
C GLY A 65 9.95 0.40 -10.83
N LEU A 66 10.07 1.53 -10.12
CA LEU A 66 9.62 1.67 -8.74
C LEU A 66 8.27 2.41 -8.68
N SER A 67 7.30 1.86 -7.94
CA SER A 67 6.03 2.55 -7.71
C SER A 67 6.24 3.89 -7.02
N LYS A 68 5.48 4.90 -7.44
CA LYS A 68 5.42 6.24 -6.85
C LYS A 68 4.09 6.51 -6.16
N ARG A 69 3.30 5.45 -5.93
CA ARG A 69 2.00 5.57 -5.28
C ARG A 69 2.09 6.31 -3.96
N SER A 70 1.38 7.42 -3.89
CA SER A 70 1.27 8.26 -2.71
C SER A 70 -0.21 8.54 -2.47
N PHE A 71 -0.63 8.37 -1.22
CA PHE A 71 -2.00 8.62 -0.79
C PHE A 71 -2.01 9.61 0.35
N GLN A 72 -3.18 10.22 0.57
CA GLN A 72 -3.41 11.09 1.71
C GLN A 72 -4.44 10.46 2.66
N VAL A 73 -4.22 10.69 3.96
CA VAL A 73 -5.14 10.33 5.03
C VAL A 73 -5.63 11.59 5.75
N ARG A 74 -6.80 11.51 6.38
CA ARG A 74 -7.33 12.55 7.27
C ARG A 74 -7.17 12.12 8.71
#